data_AF-X8ANQ5-F1
#
_entry.id   AF-X8ANQ5-F1
#
_cell.length_a   1.000
_cell.length_b   1.000
_cell.length_c   1.000
_cell.angle_alpha   90.00
_cell.angle_beta   90.00
_cell.angle_gamma   90.00
#
_symmetry.space_group_name_H-M   'P 1'
#
loop_
_entity.id
_entity.type
_entity.pdbx_description
1 polymer ?
#
loop_
_entity_poly.entity_id
_entity_poly.type
_entity_poly.pdbx_seq_one_letter_code
_entity_poly.pdbx_strand_id
1 'polypeptide(L)'
;MTRAVPAQPANSPENPFPVRAVAVRIAGWIDKLGTVWVEGQLTQINIRPDSKTVFMVLRDPAADMSLSVTCPRTWCWVRQSS
;
A
#
# COMPACT_ATOMS: atom_id res chain seq x y z
N MET A 1 -15.20 39.90 -6.10
CA MET A 1 -16.17 38.78 -6.06
C MET A 1 -15.39 37.51 -5.72
N THR A 2 -15.33 37.16 -4.44
CA THR A 2 -14.54 36.02 -3.95
C THR A 2 -15.19 34.73 -4.44
N ARG A 3 -14.47 33.92 -5.22
CA ARG A 3 -15.00 32.66 -5.77
C ARG A 3 -15.17 31.67 -4.62
N ALA A 4 -16.41 31.32 -4.30
CA ALA A 4 -16.71 30.30 -3.30
C ALA A 4 -16.07 28.97 -3.72
N VAL A 5 -15.23 28.40 -2.87
CA VAL A 5 -14.74 27.03 -3.02
C VAL A 5 -15.95 26.13 -2.73
N PRO A 6 -16.44 25.33 -3.69
CA PRO A 6 -17.55 24.42 -3.40
C PRO A 6 -17.13 23.49 -2.26
N ALA A 7 -17.96 23.40 -1.24
CA ALA A 7 -17.79 22.43 -0.15
C ALA A 7 -17.65 21.04 -0.77
N GLN A 8 -16.54 20.35 -0.47
CA GLN A 8 -16.37 18.97 -0.93
C GLN A 8 -17.58 18.18 -0.44
N PRO A 9 -18.30 17.44 -1.33
CA PRO A 9 -19.47 16.69 -0.91
C PRO A 9 -19.06 15.76 0.23
N ALA A 10 -19.75 15.91 1.37
CA ALA A 10 -19.62 14.99 2.49
C ALA A 10 -19.96 13.60 1.96
N ASN A 11 -19.06 12.64 2.14
CA ASN A 11 -19.31 11.25 1.75
C ASN A 11 -20.55 10.76 2.52
N SER A 12 -21.67 10.60 1.82
CA SER A 12 -22.92 10.08 2.38
C SER A 12 -23.33 8.83 1.60
N PRO A 13 -24.14 7.94 2.20
CA PRO A 13 -24.64 6.76 1.50
C PRO A 13 -25.34 7.07 0.17
N GLU A 14 -25.97 8.25 0.06
CA GLU A 14 -26.71 8.72 -1.10
C GLU A 14 -25.81 9.36 -2.17
N ASN A 15 -24.57 9.73 -1.83
CA ASN A 15 -23.60 10.29 -2.76
C ASN A 15 -22.19 9.72 -2.48
N PRO A 16 -21.96 8.42 -2.79
CA PRO A 16 -20.69 7.77 -2.50
C PRO A 16 -19.58 8.36 -3.35
N PHE A 17 -18.37 8.45 -2.78
CA PHE A 17 -17.22 8.80 -3.59
C PHE A 17 -16.95 7.74 -4.66
N PRO A 18 -16.61 8.13 -5.89
CA PRO A 18 -16.15 7.17 -6.88
C PRO A 18 -14.85 6.54 -6.37
N VAL A 19 -14.66 5.23 -6.61
CA VAL A 19 -13.50 4.46 -6.14
C VAL A 19 -12.18 5.17 -6.43
N ARG A 20 -12.06 5.80 -7.61
CA ARG A 20 -10.89 6.61 -7.99
C ARG A 20 -10.55 7.70 -6.96
N ALA A 21 -11.56 8.38 -6.42
CA ALA A 21 -11.36 9.49 -5.50
C ALA A 21 -11.00 8.99 -4.10
N VAL A 22 -11.45 7.79 -3.71
CA VAL A 22 -11.01 7.14 -2.47
C VAL A 22 -9.57 6.66 -2.61
N ALA A 23 -9.23 5.99 -3.72
CA ALA A 23 -7.89 5.50 -3.99
C ALA A 23 -6.83 6.62 -3.96
N VAL A 24 -7.11 7.76 -4.60
CA VAL A 24 -6.21 8.94 -4.58
C VAL A 24 -6.02 9.49 -3.17
N ARG A 25 -7.06 9.51 -2.35
CA ARG A 25 -6.96 9.97 -0.95
C ARG A 25 -6.16 9.03 -0.08
N ILE A 26 -6.35 7.71 -0.26
CA ILE A 26 -5.57 6.68 0.44
C ILE A 26 -4.10 6.78 0.05
N ALA A 27 -3.78 6.88 -1.25
CA ALA A 27 -2.41 7.06 -1.72
C ALA A 27 -1.75 8.28 -1.08
N GLY A 28 -2.41 9.45 -1.10
CA GLY A 28 -1.88 10.66 -0.48
C GLY A 28 -1.80 10.61 1.05
N TRP A 29 -2.53 9.70 1.71
CA TRP A 29 -2.37 9.46 3.15
C TRP A 29 -1.20 8.50 3.43
N ILE A 30 -1.02 7.47 2.61
CA ILE A 30 0.14 6.56 2.67
C ILE A 30 1.44 7.35 2.42
N ASP A 31 1.44 8.27 1.44
CA ASP A 31 2.61 9.11 1.16
C ASP A 31 3.02 9.98 2.37
N LYS A 32 2.08 10.34 3.24
CA LYS A 32 2.35 11.07 4.49
C LYS A 32 2.97 10.21 5.58
N LEU A 33 2.76 8.88 5.55
CA LEU A 33 3.43 7.96 6.48
C LEU A 33 4.94 7.90 6.21
N GLY A 34 5.36 8.15 4.96
CA GLY A 34 6.75 8.12 4.55
C GLY A 34 7.35 6.71 4.59
N THR A 35 8.67 6.63 4.77
CA THR A 35 9.39 5.36 4.86
C THR A 35 9.14 4.72 6.22
N VAL A 36 8.45 3.59 6.22
CA VAL A 36 8.18 2.78 7.42
C VAL A 36 9.00 1.51 7.40
N TRP A 37 9.42 1.05 8.58
CA TRP A 37 10.06 -0.24 8.78
C TRP A 37 9.02 -1.21 9.33
N VAL A 38 8.91 -2.38 8.72
CA VAL A 38 7.94 -3.41 9.09
C VAL A 38 8.67 -4.72 9.39
N GLU A 39 8.28 -5.37 10.47
CA GLU A 39 8.71 -6.73 10.78
C GLU A 39 7.55 -7.69 10.51
N GLY A 40 7.83 -8.81 9.86
CA GLY A 40 6.81 -9.78 9.51
C GLY A 40 7.45 -11.05 8.95
N GLN A 41 6.68 -12.15 8.99
CA GLN A 41 7.13 -13.42 8.46
C GLN A 41 6.93 -13.45 6.94
N LEU A 42 7.97 -13.80 6.20
CA LEU A 42 7.88 -13.96 4.75
C LEU A 42 7.22 -15.30 4.41
N THR A 43 5.97 -15.27 3.95
CA THR A 43 5.19 -16.49 3.69
C THR A 43 5.23 -16.90 2.22
N GLN A 44 5.39 -15.93 1.31
CA GLN A 44 5.47 -16.20 -0.13
C GLN A 44 6.46 -15.26 -0.80
N ILE A 45 7.20 -15.80 -1.76
CA ILE A 45 8.12 -15.06 -2.63
C ILE A 45 7.87 -15.51 -4.07
N ASN A 46 7.46 -14.57 -4.92
CA ASN A 46 7.28 -14.78 -6.34
C ASN A 46 8.30 -13.93 -7.11
N ILE A 47 9.38 -14.60 -7.53
CA ILE A 47 10.41 -14.03 -8.41
C ILE A 47 10.17 -14.59 -9.81
N ARG A 48 9.94 -13.72 -10.79
CA ARG A 48 9.93 -14.13 -12.20
C ARG A 48 11.33 -13.94 -12.80
N PRO A 49 11.85 -14.91 -13.57
CA PRO A 49 13.23 -14.86 -14.12
C PRO A 49 13.56 -13.57 -14.87
N ASP A 50 12.61 -13.04 -15.64
CA ASP A 50 12.82 -11.86 -16.49
C ASP A 50 12.25 -10.56 -15.88
N SER A 51 11.72 -10.63 -14.66
CA SER A 51 11.10 -9.47 -14.01
C SER A 51 12.10 -8.74 -13.12
N LYS A 52 12.20 -7.42 -13.31
CA LYS A 52 12.93 -6.53 -12.39
C LYS A 52 12.21 -6.35 -11.05
N THR A 53 10.98 -6.85 -10.94
CA THR A 53 10.13 -6.68 -9.77
C THR A 53 9.89 -8.04 -9.11
N VAL A 54 10.03 -8.05 -7.79
CA VAL A 54 9.72 -9.21 -6.93
C VAL A 54 8.44 -8.91 -6.16
N PHE A 55 7.55 -9.89 -6.11
CA PHE A 55 6.33 -9.85 -5.32
C PHE A 55 6.49 -10.76 -4.11
N MET A 56 6.22 -10.25 -2.92
CA MET A 56 6.34 -10.97 -1.66
C MET A 56 5.10 -10.78 -0.81
N VAL A 57 4.84 -11.72 0.09
CA VAL A 57 3.79 -11.61 1.09
C VAL A 57 4.41 -11.71 2.48
N LEU A 58 4.22 -10.66 3.28
CA LEU A 58 4.57 -10.64 4.70
C LEU A 58 3.33 -10.95 5.52
N ARG A 59 3.42 -11.83 6.51
CA ARG A 59 2.35 -12.15 7.46
C ARG A 59 2.72 -11.67 8.86
N ASP A 60 1.75 -11.07 9.53
CA ASP A 60 1.83 -10.78 10.96
C ASP A 60 1.36 -12.03 11.75
N PRO A 61 2.19 -12.59 12.65
CA PRO A 61 1.81 -13.77 13.45
C PRO A 61 0.85 -13.44 14.60
N ALA A 62 0.78 -12.19 15.06
CA ALA A 62 -0.03 -11.75 16.20
C ALA A 62 -1.48 -11.42 15.78
N ALA A 63 -1.65 -10.86 14.59
CA ALA A 63 -2.95 -10.63 13.98
C ALA A 63 -2.91 -11.26 12.59
N ASP A 64 -3.79 -12.23 12.29
CA ASP A 64 -3.82 -12.97 11.02
C ASP A 64 -4.05 -12.06 9.80
N MET A 65 -3.01 -11.31 9.44
CA MET A 65 -2.98 -10.23 8.49
C MET A 65 -1.81 -10.45 7.56
N SER A 66 -2.00 -10.11 6.29
CA SER A 66 -0.97 -10.25 5.27
C SER A 66 -0.84 -8.98 4.45
N LEU A 67 0.41 -8.64 4.12
CA LEU A 67 0.77 -7.49 3.32
C LEU A 67 1.49 -7.97 2.06
N SER A 68 0.97 -7.58 0.89
CA SER A 68 1.65 -7.79 -0.38
C SER A 68 2.66 -6.68 -0.62
N VAL A 69 3.94 -7.04 -0.72
CA VAL A 69 5.05 -6.13 -0.95
C VAL A 69 5.59 -6.31 -2.35
N THR A 70 5.81 -5.19 -3.03
CA THR A 70 6.41 -5.16 -4.37
C THR A 70 7.67 -4.31 -4.31
N CYS A 71 8.83 -4.89 -4.62
CA CYS A 71 10.08 -4.13 -4.65
C CYS A 71 10.94 -4.51 -5.88
N PRO A 72 11.81 -3.59 -6.34
CA PRO A 72 12.81 -3.92 -7.34
C PRO A 72 13.76 -4.99 -6.83
N ARG A 73 14.16 -5.94 -7.70
CA ARG A 73 15.05 -7.05 -7.37
C ARG A 73 16.39 -6.60 -6.78
N THR A 74 16.87 -5.41 -7.15
CA THR A 74 18.11 -4.83 -6.63
C THR A 74 18.01 -4.38 -5.17
N TRP A 75 16.80 -4.13 -4.66
CA TRP A 75 16.57 -3.59 -3.32
C TRP A 75 15.83 -4.57 -2.39
N CYS A 76 15.27 -5.66 -2.91
CA CYS A 76 14.68 -6.71 -2.07
C CYS A 76 15.79 -7.54 -1.38
N TRP A 77 16.41 -6.97 -0.36
CA TRP A 77 17.34 -7.70 0.50
C TRP A 77 16.55 -8.39 1.62
N VAL A 78 16.18 -9.64 1.39
CA VAL A 78 15.60 -10.50 2.43
C VAL A 78 16.76 -11.17 3.16
N ARG A 79 17.01 -10.78 4.41
CA ARG A 79 17.87 -11.56 5.30
C ARG A 79 17.08 -12.79 5.75
N GLN A 80 17.19 -13.90 5.01
CA GLN A 80 16.78 -15.20 5.54
C GLN A 80 17.74 -15.53 6.70
N SER A 81 17.26 -15.40 7.94
CA SER A 81 17.91 -16.08 9.05
C SER A 81 17.62 -17.56 8.89
N SER A 82 18.62 -18.32 8.44
CA SER A 82 18.61 -19.79 8.48
C SER A 82 18.54 -20.30 9.91
#